data_AF-A0A2S9K9V2-F1
#
_entry.id   AF-A0A2S9K9V2-F1
#
_cell.length_a   1.000
_cell.length_b   1.000
_cell.length_c   1.000
_cell.angle_alpha   90.00
_cell.angle_beta   90.00
_cell.angle_gamma   90.00
#
_symmetry.space_group_name_H-M   'P 1'
#
loop_
_entity.id
_entity.type
_entity.pdbx_description
1 polymer ?
#
loop_
_entity_poly.entity_id
_entity_poly.type
_entity_poly.pdbx_seq_one_letter_code
_entity_poly.pdbx_strand_id
1 'polypeptide(L)'
;MSTLLFCTCYARDQAAWQSRYQRWLDYYEQGPIDWDRMFAIDDGSPYVPDAQVIGSFPATAGAALPAEAKLLARFPDNLGRQAAAVYPGWWRSFFHSLQLARLTGASKIVHIESDAFILSQRLADFINEVSSGWHVLWSLRYRMPETAIQVICADQFAAFERFQQDPGNRMNEEFAENILPFTAIHKEFAGDRYSELKRNRWIFRSKKFDRFPLFQRDFFRVPIPDDADFATQVVPRQQVRFRAP
;
A
#
# COMPACT_ATOMS: atom_id res chain seq x y z
N MET A 1 -13.18 15.59 -4.40
CA MET A 1 -12.00 15.82 -5.28
C MET A 1 -11.72 14.52 -6.00
N SER A 2 -11.42 14.52 -7.31
CA SER A 2 -11.24 13.26 -8.05
C SER A 2 -10.05 12.49 -7.48
N THR A 3 -10.29 11.27 -7.01
CA THR A 3 -9.36 10.48 -6.20
C THR A 3 -9.12 9.11 -6.83
N LEU A 4 -7.84 8.80 -7.05
CA LEU A 4 -7.35 7.48 -7.40
C LEU A 4 -6.86 6.79 -6.12
N LEU A 5 -7.52 5.71 -5.72
CA LEU A 5 -7.07 4.84 -4.64
C LEU A 5 -6.33 3.64 -5.22
N PHE A 6 -5.16 3.28 -4.69
CA PHE A 6 -4.47 2.09 -5.15
C PHE A 6 -3.65 1.37 -4.08
N CYS A 7 -3.40 0.09 -4.35
CA CYS A 7 -2.36 -0.70 -3.70
C CYS A 7 -1.40 -1.29 -4.75
N THR A 8 -0.17 -1.63 -4.33
CA THR A 8 0.71 -2.48 -5.13
C THR A 8 0.32 -3.95 -4.96
N CYS A 9 0.53 -4.75 -6.00
CA CYS A 9 0.05 -6.13 -6.06
C CYS A 9 1.09 -7.10 -6.60
N TYR A 10 1.19 -8.25 -5.94
CA TYR A 10 1.84 -9.47 -6.42
C TYR A 10 1.21 -10.72 -5.76
N ALA A 11 0.46 -11.50 -6.53
CA ALA A 11 -0.21 -12.72 -6.16
C ALA A 11 0.44 -13.93 -6.86
N ARG A 12 1.24 -14.68 -6.11
CA ARG A 12 1.85 -15.93 -6.61
C ARG A 12 0.83 -17.04 -6.90
N ASP A 13 -0.29 -17.02 -6.18
CA ASP A 13 -1.33 -18.05 -6.20
C ASP A 13 -2.68 -17.45 -5.72
N GLN A 14 -3.76 -18.22 -5.86
CA GLN A 14 -5.11 -17.82 -5.46
C GLN A 14 -5.23 -17.53 -3.96
N ALA A 15 -4.51 -18.28 -3.10
CA ALA A 15 -4.59 -18.09 -1.65
C ALA A 15 -3.93 -16.76 -1.23
N ALA A 16 -2.80 -16.40 -1.87
CA ALA A 16 -2.17 -15.10 -1.71
C ALA A 16 -3.10 -13.97 -2.15
N TRP A 17 -3.85 -14.16 -3.24
CA TRP A 17 -4.87 -13.20 -3.67
C TRP A 17 -5.97 -13.02 -2.64
N GLN A 18 -6.63 -14.10 -2.26
CA GLN A 18 -7.79 -14.07 -1.35
C GLN A 18 -7.44 -13.51 0.03
N SER A 19 -6.28 -13.90 0.57
CA SER A 19 -5.89 -13.50 1.93
C SER A 19 -5.44 -12.03 2.06
N ARG A 20 -5.11 -11.37 0.94
CA ARG A 20 -4.52 -10.03 0.92
C ARG A 20 -5.30 -9.08 0.02
N TYR A 21 -5.21 -9.24 -1.30
CA TYR A 21 -5.78 -8.29 -2.26
C TYR A 21 -7.31 -8.32 -2.28
N GLN A 22 -7.94 -9.49 -2.26
CA GLN A 22 -9.40 -9.58 -2.20
C GLN A 22 -9.92 -8.88 -0.94
N ARG A 23 -9.32 -9.20 0.21
CA ARG A 23 -9.68 -8.59 1.50
C ARG A 23 -9.50 -7.08 1.50
N TRP A 24 -8.44 -6.56 0.85
CA TRP A 24 -8.22 -5.13 0.71
C TRP A 24 -9.27 -4.48 -0.18
N LEU A 25 -9.59 -5.10 -1.34
CA LEU A 25 -10.64 -4.62 -2.24
C LEU A 25 -12.00 -4.60 -1.54
N ASP A 26 -12.39 -5.70 -0.88
CA ASP A 26 -13.65 -5.80 -0.15
C ASP A 26 -13.74 -4.74 0.96
N TYR A 27 -12.63 -4.42 1.63
CA TYR A 27 -12.59 -3.42 2.69
C TYR A 27 -12.80 -2.00 2.17
N TYR A 28 -12.16 -1.64 1.06
CA TYR A 28 -12.23 -0.28 0.52
C TYR A 28 -13.34 -0.05 -0.49
N GLU A 29 -13.99 -1.11 -1.01
CA GLU A 29 -15.10 -0.99 -1.96
C GLU A 29 -16.28 -0.18 -1.39
N GLN A 30 -16.57 -0.35 -0.11
CA GLN A 30 -17.51 0.46 0.67
C GLN A 30 -16.85 1.01 1.93
N GLY A 31 -15.54 1.20 1.85
CA GLY A 31 -14.70 1.59 2.96
C GLY A 31 -14.76 3.09 3.25
N PRO A 32 -13.89 3.57 4.15
CA PRO A 32 -13.96 4.93 4.65
C PRO A 32 -13.30 5.98 3.75
N ILE A 33 -12.73 5.57 2.62
CA ILE A 33 -12.00 6.45 1.72
C ILE A 33 -12.86 6.75 0.51
N ASP A 34 -13.06 8.03 0.20
CA ASP A 34 -13.77 8.46 -0.99
C ASP A 34 -12.84 8.30 -2.21
N TRP A 35 -13.22 7.43 -3.14
CA TRP A 35 -12.46 7.19 -4.37
C TRP A 35 -13.37 7.16 -5.59
N ASP A 36 -12.85 7.65 -6.72
CA ASP A 36 -13.52 7.63 -8.02
C ASP A 36 -13.01 6.47 -8.88
N ARG A 37 -11.71 6.15 -8.73
CA ARG A 37 -11.06 5.02 -9.40
C ARG A 37 -10.19 4.26 -8.41
N MET A 38 -10.31 2.93 -8.44
CA MET A 38 -9.55 2.01 -7.60
C MET A 38 -8.67 1.11 -8.47
N PHE A 39 -7.38 1.01 -8.11
CA PHE A 39 -6.44 0.13 -8.80
C PHE A 39 -5.72 -0.82 -7.87
N ALA A 40 -5.59 -2.07 -8.30
CA ALA A 40 -4.48 -2.91 -7.88
C ALA A 40 -3.41 -2.85 -8.98
N ILE A 41 -2.21 -2.35 -8.68
CA ILE A 41 -1.13 -2.23 -9.67
C ILE A 41 -0.23 -3.46 -9.52
N ASP A 42 -0.30 -4.34 -10.50
CA ASP A 42 0.20 -5.71 -10.47
C ASP A 42 1.61 -5.85 -11.07
N ASP A 43 2.54 -6.27 -10.22
CA ASP A 43 3.95 -6.50 -10.50
C ASP A 43 4.19 -7.86 -11.20
N GLY A 44 3.38 -8.20 -12.20
CA GLY A 44 3.53 -9.44 -12.97
C GLY A 44 3.15 -10.70 -12.18
N SER A 45 1.95 -10.72 -11.61
CA SER A 45 1.45 -11.89 -10.89
C SER A 45 1.25 -13.11 -11.80
N PRO A 46 1.69 -14.30 -11.37
CA PRO A 46 1.32 -15.56 -12.02
C PRO A 46 -0.19 -15.86 -11.90
N TYR A 47 -0.80 -15.50 -10.76
CA TYR A 47 -2.23 -15.66 -10.56
C TYR A 47 -2.98 -14.38 -10.93
N VAL A 48 -4.07 -14.55 -11.65
CA VAL A 48 -4.96 -13.47 -12.06
C VAL A 48 -6.37 -13.83 -11.57
N PRO A 49 -7.04 -12.93 -10.84
CA PRO A 49 -8.43 -13.15 -10.47
C PRO A 49 -9.34 -13.16 -11.70
N ASP A 50 -10.55 -13.68 -11.52
CA ASP A 50 -11.59 -13.62 -12.55
C ASP A 50 -11.99 -12.16 -12.85
N ALA A 51 -12.32 -11.86 -14.11
CA ALA A 51 -12.74 -10.53 -14.52
C ALA A 51 -14.03 -10.03 -13.83
N GLN A 52 -14.87 -10.95 -13.32
CA GLN A 52 -16.03 -10.64 -12.49
C GLN A 52 -15.64 -10.05 -11.12
N VAL A 53 -14.44 -10.34 -10.63
CA VAL A 53 -13.92 -9.80 -9.37
C VAL A 53 -13.33 -8.40 -9.61
N ILE A 54 -12.47 -8.29 -10.63
CA ILE A 54 -11.79 -7.05 -11.00
C ILE A 54 -11.37 -7.11 -12.48
N GLY A 55 -11.76 -6.11 -13.27
CA GLY A 55 -11.34 -6.01 -14.66
C GLY A 55 -9.82 -5.81 -14.76
N SER A 56 -9.16 -6.33 -15.78
CA SER A 56 -7.70 -6.21 -15.93
C SER A 56 -7.29 -5.56 -17.24
N PHE A 57 -6.22 -4.76 -17.22
CA PHE A 57 -5.63 -4.18 -18.43
C PHE A 57 -4.10 -4.10 -18.33
N PRO A 58 -3.39 -4.00 -19.46
CA PRO A 58 -1.93 -3.86 -19.46
C PRO A 58 -1.47 -2.52 -18.85
N ALA A 59 -0.51 -2.56 -17.94
CA ALA A 59 0.18 -1.39 -17.37
C ALA A 59 1.29 -0.88 -18.31
N THR A 60 0.95 -0.68 -19.59
CA THR A 60 1.88 -0.21 -20.61
C THR A 60 1.49 1.18 -21.12
N ALA A 61 2.47 1.95 -21.60
CA ALA A 61 2.20 3.24 -22.21
C ALA A 61 1.28 3.08 -23.43
N GLY A 62 0.23 3.90 -23.50
CA GLY A 62 -0.72 3.90 -24.61
C GLY A 62 -1.86 2.88 -24.52
N ALA A 63 -1.91 2.03 -23.49
CA ALA A 63 -3.06 1.17 -23.25
C ALA A 63 -4.33 2.02 -23.02
N ALA A 64 -5.42 1.70 -23.71
CA ALA A 64 -6.70 2.35 -23.49
C ALA A 64 -7.21 1.97 -22.10
N LEU A 65 -7.43 2.96 -21.24
CA LEU A 65 -7.93 2.74 -19.89
C LEU A 65 -9.41 2.32 -19.95
N PRO A 66 -9.77 1.14 -19.41
CA PRO A 66 -11.16 0.74 -19.35
C PRO A 66 -12.02 1.69 -18.51
N ALA A 67 -13.34 1.68 -18.72
CA ALA A 67 -14.27 2.60 -18.05
C ALA A 67 -14.59 2.17 -16.60
N GLU A 68 -14.32 0.91 -16.26
CA GLU A 68 -14.58 0.31 -14.96
C GLU A 68 -13.86 1.08 -13.85
N ALA A 69 -14.58 1.27 -12.74
CA ALA A 69 -14.06 2.03 -11.60
C ALA A 69 -12.95 1.28 -10.86
N LYS A 70 -13.03 -0.07 -10.82
CA LYS A 70 -12.09 -0.97 -10.14
C LYS A 70 -11.34 -1.81 -11.15
N LEU A 71 -10.02 -1.67 -11.20
CA LEU A 71 -9.17 -2.28 -12.23
C LEU A 71 -7.85 -2.84 -11.69
N LEU A 72 -7.37 -3.90 -12.34
CA LEU A 72 -6.07 -4.51 -12.14
C LEU A 72 -5.15 -4.06 -13.30
N ALA A 73 -4.21 -3.16 -13.02
CA ALA A 73 -3.23 -2.67 -14.00
C ALA A 73 -2.00 -3.60 -14.00
N ARG A 74 -1.71 -4.29 -15.10
CA ARG A 74 -0.78 -5.44 -15.09
C ARG A 74 0.49 -5.24 -15.90
N PHE A 75 1.63 -5.38 -15.24
CA PHE A 75 2.90 -5.57 -15.92
C PHE A 75 3.06 -7.02 -16.40
N PRO A 76 3.76 -7.27 -17.53
CA PRO A 76 3.88 -8.61 -18.09
C PRO A 76 4.91 -9.50 -17.36
N ASP A 77 5.95 -8.88 -16.80
CA ASP A 77 7.06 -9.50 -16.09
C ASP A 77 7.01 -9.13 -14.61
N ASN A 78 7.74 -9.84 -13.75
CA ASN A 78 7.85 -9.53 -12.32
C ASN A 78 9.28 -9.06 -12.01
N LEU A 79 9.42 -7.84 -11.47
CA LEU A 79 10.72 -7.33 -11.02
C LEU A 79 10.97 -7.62 -9.54
N GLY A 80 9.90 -7.62 -8.73
CA GLY A 80 9.89 -8.06 -7.35
C GLY A 80 10.78 -7.24 -6.43
N ARG A 81 11.14 -7.86 -5.30
CA ARG A 81 12.09 -7.35 -4.31
C ARG A 81 13.34 -8.20 -4.34
N GLN A 82 14.46 -7.57 -4.70
CA GLN A 82 15.75 -8.24 -4.86
C GLN A 82 16.59 -8.15 -3.57
N ALA A 83 16.40 -7.10 -2.76
CA ALA A 83 17.06 -6.92 -1.47
C ALA A 83 16.21 -6.05 -0.52
N ALA A 84 16.74 -5.76 0.67
CA ALA A 84 16.03 -4.94 1.65
C ALA A 84 15.70 -3.53 1.09
N ALA A 85 16.67 -2.84 0.51
CA ALA A 85 16.46 -1.52 -0.11
C ALA A 85 16.16 -1.60 -1.63
N VAL A 86 16.27 -2.79 -2.25
CA VAL A 86 16.10 -2.99 -3.70
C VAL A 86 14.74 -3.63 -3.97
N TYR A 87 13.75 -2.83 -4.33
CA TYR A 87 12.37 -3.26 -4.62
C TYR A 87 11.83 -2.61 -5.91
N PRO A 88 12.42 -2.92 -7.08
CA PRO A 88 12.04 -2.32 -8.36
C PRO A 88 10.57 -2.54 -8.72
N GLY A 89 9.98 -3.67 -8.30
CA GLY A 89 8.57 -3.94 -8.55
C GLY A 89 7.62 -2.97 -7.85
N TRP A 90 7.94 -2.60 -6.61
CA TRP A 90 7.19 -1.59 -5.88
C TRP A 90 7.38 -0.21 -6.51
N TRP A 91 8.62 0.16 -6.86
CA TRP A 91 8.91 1.45 -7.50
C TRP A 91 8.14 1.63 -8.81
N ARG A 92 8.18 0.66 -9.73
CA ARG A 92 7.44 0.80 -11.00
C ARG A 92 5.94 0.90 -10.80
N SER A 93 5.39 0.15 -9.85
CA SER A 93 3.95 0.16 -9.54
C SER A 93 3.55 1.50 -8.95
N PHE A 94 4.36 2.00 -8.02
CA PHE A 94 4.18 3.30 -7.38
C PHE A 94 4.23 4.44 -8.41
N PHE A 95 5.24 4.48 -9.29
CA PHE A 95 5.32 5.51 -10.33
C PHE A 95 4.22 5.40 -11.39
N HIS A 96 3.77 4.19 -11.71
CA HIS A 96 2.68 4.01 -12.64
C HIS A 96 1.36 4.61 -12.13
N SER A 97 1.18 4.74 -10.80
CA SER A 97 0.02 5.44 -10.24
C SER A 97 -0.11 6.89 -10.74
N LEU A 98 1.01 7.58 -10.99
CA LEU A 98 0.99 8.94 -11.54
C LEU A 98 0.48 8.96 -13.00
N GLN A 99 0.87 7.96 -13.79
CA GLN A 99 0.33 7.80 -15.14
C GLN A 99 -1.17 7.51 -15.10
N LEU A 100 -1.62 6.64 -14.20
CA LEU A 100 -3.05 6.35 -14.04
C LEU A 100 -3.84 7.56 -13.55
N ALA A 101 -3.28 8.38 -12.65
CA ALA A 101 -3.89 9.62 -12.21
C ALA A 101 -4.10 10.58 -13.40
N ARG A 102 -3.09 10.71 -14.28
CA ARG A 102 -3.21 11.51 -15.51
C ARG A 102 -4.27 10.96 -16.46
N LEU A 103 -4.30 9.64 -16.68
CA LEU A 103 -5.28 9.00 -17.58
C LEU A 103 -6.73 9.10 -17.07
N THR A 104 -6.91 9.11 -15.75
CA THR A 104 -8.22 9.22 -15.10
C THR A 104 -8.65 10.65 -14.83
N GLY A 105 -7.74 11.62 -14.97
CA GLY A 105 -7.97 13.00 -14.53
C GLY A 105 -8.04 13.14 -13.00
N ALA A 106 -7.51 12.18 -12.24
CA ALA A 106 -7.48 12.24 -10.79
C ALA A 106 -6.56 13.37 -10.30
N SER A 107 -7.04 14.10 -9.31
CA SER A 107 -6.34 15.21 -8.63
C SER A 107 -5.74 14.81 -7.28
N LYS A 108 -6.03 13.59 -6.81
CA LYS A 108 -5.47 12.96 -5.62
C LYS A 108 -5.09 11.53 -5.93
N ILE A 109 -3.94 11.12 -5.45
CA ILE A 109 -3.52 9.73 -5.39
C ILE A 109 -3.48 9.33 -3.92
N VAL A 110 -4.23 8.28 -3.56
CA VAL A 110 -4.18 7.66 -2.24
C VAL A 110 -3.56 6.28 -2.41
N HIS A 111 -2.32 6.12 -1.93
CA HIS A 111 -1.68 4.82 -1.82
C HIS A 111 -2.02 4.22 -0.47
N ILE A 112 -2.60 3.02 -0.45
CA ILE A 112 -2.69 2.20 0.76
C ILE A 112 -2.21 0.81 0.41
N GLU A 113 -1.13 0.37 1.05
CA GLU A 113 -0.54 -0.94 0.79
C GLU A 113 -1.56 -2.06 1.01
N SER A 114 -1.40 -3.16 0.27
CA SER A 114 -2.34 -4.28 0.22
C SER A 114 -2.56 -5.01 1.57
N ASP A 115 -1.74 -4.72 2.57
CA ASP A 115 -1.88 -5.20 3.95
C ASP A 115 -2.04 -4.05 4.98
N ALA A 116 -2.48 -2.87 4.52
CA ALA A 116 -2.75 -1.69 5.33
C ALA A 116 -4.24 -1.29 5.34
N PHE A 117 -4.73 -0.90 6.51
CA PHE A 117 -6.14 -0.62 6.78
C PHE A 117 -6.34 0.65 7.62
N ILE A 118 -7.21 1.53 7.15
CA ILE A 118 -7.65 2.75 7.87
C ILE A 118 -8.76 2.36 8.84
N LEU A 119 -8.64 2.71 10.11
CA LEU A 119 -9.48 2.19 11.20
C LEU A 119 -10.30 3.25 11.93
N SER A 120 -9.98 4.53 11.81
CA SER A 120 -10.70 5.61 12.49
C SER A 120 -11.30 6.61 11.53
N GLN A 121 -12.47 7.16 11.90
CA GLN A 121 -13.09 8.27 11.18
C GLN A 121 -12.15 9.46 11.03
N ARG A 122 -11.44 9.82 12.11
CA ARG A 122 -10.53 10.97 12.10
C ARG A 122 -9.45 10.88 11.01
N LEU A 123 -8.86 9.69 10.80
CA LEU A 123 -7.88 9.51 9.73
C LEU A 123 -8.54 9.46 8.34
N ALA A 124 -9.72 8.85 8.24
CA ALA A 124 -10.49 8.86 7.00
C ALA A 124 -10.84 10.29 6.56
N ASP A 125 -11.37 11.11 7.46
CA ASP A 125 -11.68 12.52 7.22
C ASP A 125 -10.46 13.26 6.72
N PHE A 126 -9.32 13.11 7.40
CA PHE A 126 -8.06 13.71 6.95
C PHE A 126 -7.68 13.31 5.52
N ILE A 127 -7.72 12.01 5.19
CA ILE A 127 -7.36 11.50 3.85
C ILE A 127 -8.34 12.05 2.80
N ASN A 128 -9.63 12.09 3.11
CA ASN A 128 -10.68 12.53 2.18
C ASN A 128 -10.63 14.06 1.96
N GLU A 129 -10.34 14.84 3.00
CA GLU A 129 -10.39 16.30 2.98
C GLU A 129 -9.10 16.98 2.48
N VAL A 130 -7.92 16.39 2.72
CA VAL A 130 -6.65 17.03 2.33
C VAL A 130 -6.59 17.32 0.83
N SER A 131 -6.19 18.53 0.44
CA SER A 131 -6.29 18.98 -0.96
C SER A 131 -4.98 19.47 -1.59
N SER A 132 -3.88 19.47 -0.84
CA SER A 132 -2.55 19.90 -1.30
C SER A 132 -1.47 19.18 -0.52
N GLY A 133 -0.34 18.84 -1.15
CA GLY A 133 0.81 18.23 -0.51
C GLY A 133 0.95 16.71 -0.71
N TRP A 134 2.06 16.18 -0.22
CA TRP A 134 2.41 14.75 -0.17
C TRP A 134 2.55 14.36 1.29
N HIS A 135 1.52 13.67 1.78
CA HIS A 135 1.33 13.33 3.18
C HIS A 135 1.65 11.87 3.41
N VAL A 136 2.36 11.62 4.51
CA VAL A 136 2.59 10.29 5.06
C VAL A 136 2.37 10.31 6.57
N LEU A 137 2.11 9.13 7.13
CA LEU A 137 1.95 8.99 8.58
C LEU A 137 3.30 8.73 9.22
N TRP A 138 3.37 8.76 10.54
CA TRP A 138 4.56 8.43 11.30
C TRP A 138 4.43 7.05 11.95
N SER A 139 5.39 6.16 11.73
CA SER A 139 5.50 4.96 12.55
C SER A 139 6.26 5.28 13.84
N LEU A 140 5.56 5.26 14.97
CA LEU A 140 6.15 5.56 16.27
C LEU A 140 7.27 4.56 16.66
N ARG A 141 7.07 3.28 16.36
CA ARG A 141 8.00 2.22 16.73
C ARG A 141 9.29 2.27 15.93
N TYR A 142 9.20 2.52 14.64
CA TYR A 142 10.36 2.56 13.76
C TYR A 142 10.98 3.95 13.66
N ARG A 143 10.29 4.98 14.17
CA ARG A 143 10.73 6.39 14.15
C ARG A 143 11.07 6.85 12.73
N MET A 144 10.18 6.52 11.80
CA MET A 144 10.31 6.89 10.39
C MET A 144 8.93 7.16 9.79
N PRO A 145 8.87 7.86 8.63
CA PRO A 145 7.66 7.95 7.85
C PRO A 145 7.09 6.56 7.49
N GLU A 146 5.77 6.42 7.46
CA GLU A 146 5.08 5.20 7.06
C GLU A 146 4.58 5.36 5.62
N THR A 147 5.28 4.72 4.68
CA THR A 147 4.99 4.77 3.23
C THR A 147 3.90 3.81 2.78
N ALA A 148 3.43 2.92 3.68
CA ALA A 148 2.28 2.07 3.39
C ALA A 148 0.97 2.86 3.25
N ILE A 149 0.91 4.11 3.72
CA ILE A 149 -0.22 5.02 3.50
C ILE A 149 0.34 6.37 3.03
N GLN A 150 -0.01 6.79 1.82
CA GLN A 150 0.42 8.07 1.27
C GLN A 150 -0.75 8.78 0.59
N VAL A 151 -0.85 10.09 0.79
CA VAL A 151 -1.82 10.93 0.07
C VAL A 151 -1.06 11.99 -0.70
N ILE A 152 -1.16 11.97 -2.03
CA ILE A 152 -0.40 12.81 -2.94
C ILE A 152 -1.40 13.64 -3.74
N CYS A 153 -1.41 14.95 -3.52
CA CYS A 153 -2.29 15.87 -4.22
C CYS A 153 -1.63 16.40 -5.51
N ALA A 154 -2.46 16.92 -6.42
CA ALA A 154 -2.04 17.34 -7.75
C ALA A 154 -0.87 18.33 -7.78
N ASP A 155 -0.76 19.21 -6.77
CA ASP A 155 0.36 20.15 -6.63
C ASP A 155 1.72 19.47 -6.46
N GLN A 156 1.74 18.19 -6.05
CA GLN A 156 2.96 17.39 -5.88
C GLN A 156 3.27 16.46 -7.05
N PHE A 157 2.41 16.36 -8.07
CA PHE A 157 2.63 15.46 -9.21
C PHE A 157 3.92 15.80 -9.99
N ALA A 158 4.26 17.08 -10.11
CA ALA A 158 5.52 17.50 -10.71
C ALA A 158 6.75 17.15 -9.85
N ALA A 159 6.61 17.16 -8.51
CA ALA A 159 7.69 16.70 -7.63
C ALA A 159 7.86 15.18 -7.71
N PHE A 160 6.76 14.43 -7.79
CA PHE A 160 6.75 12.99 -7.98
C PHE A 160 7.44 12.58 -9.29
N GLU A 161 7.08 13.20 -10.42
CA GLU A 161 7.73 12.94 -11.71
C GLU A 161 9.21 13.31 -11.72
N ARG A 162 9.57 14.48 -11.15
CA ARG A 162 10.98 14.89 -11.05
C ARG A 162 11.80 13.90 -10.24
N PHE A 163 11.26 13.40 -9.12
CA PHE A 163 11.94 12.38 -8.32
C PHE A 163 12.17 11.10 -9.14
N GLN A 164 11.17 10.62 -9.89
CA GLN A 164 11.30 9.44 -10.74
C GLN A 164 12.41 9.60 -11.80
N GLN A 165 12.50 10.78 -12.40
CA GLN A 165 13.41 11.07 -13.50
C GLN A 165 14.81 11.49 -13.05
N ASP A 166 15.02 11.77 -11.76
CA ASP A 166 16.31 12.21 -11.22
C ASP A 166 17.33 11.06 -11.28
N PRO A 167 18.37 11.15 -12.12
CA PRO A 167 19.41 10.11 -12.19
C PRO A 167 20.24 10.01 -10.91
N GLY A 168 20.19 11.01 -10.04
CA GLY A 168 20.84 11.03 -8.73
C GLY A 168 19.97 10.54 -7.59
N ASN A 169 18.73 10.09 -7.85
CA ASN A 169 17.92 9.50 -6.80
C ASN A 169 18.57 8.21 -6.29
N ARG A 170 18.42 7.95 -4.99
CA ARG A 170 19.00 6.77 -4.33
C ARG A 170 18.02 5.60 -4.35
N MET A 171 17.20 5.50 -5.40
CA MET A 171 16.27 4.40 -5.56
C MET A 171 17.04 3.08 -5.66
N ASN A 172 16.57 2.06 -4.95
CA ASN A 172 17.25 0.77 -4.78
C ASN A 172 18.52 0.80 -3.93
N GLU A 173 18.94 1.96 -3.41
CA GLU A 173 20.03 2.08 -2.44
C GLU A 173 19.51 2.39 -1.02
N GLU A 174 18.37 3.09 -0.94
CA GLU A 174 17.75 3.51 0.31
C GLU A 174 16.27 3.15 0.40
N PHE A 175 15.76 3.15 1.64
CA PHE A 175 14.34 3.02 1.91
C PHE A 175 13.56 4.25 1.40
N ALA A 176 12.35 4.02 0.88
CA ALA A 176 11.50 5.04 0.29
C ALA A 176 11.13 6.10 1.33
N GLU A 177 10.97 5.65 2.57
CA GLU A 177 10.77 6.44 3.79
C GLU A 177 11.82 7.55 3.99
N ASN A 178 13.03 7.40 3.44
CA ASN A 178 14.15 8.32 3.61
C ASN A 178 14.38 9.27 2.43
N ILE A 179 13.80 8.98 1.26
CA ILE A 179 14.19 9.63 0.00
C ILE A 179 13.02 10.25 -0.75
N LEU A 180 11.78 9.81 -0.49
CA LEU A 180 10.62 10.40 -1.12
C LEU A 180 10.40 11.85 -0.64
N PRO A 181 10.03 12.78 -1.53
CA PRO A 181 9.94 14.21 -1.22
C PRO A 181 8.63 14.56 -0.51
N PHE A 182 8.40 14.01 0.69
CA PHE A 182 7.21 14.30 1.50
C PHE A 182 7.15 15.78 1.89
N THR A 183 5.97 16.38 1.81
CA THR A 183 5.74 17.76 2.30
C THR A 183 5.24 17.78 3.73
N ALA A 184 4.62 16.70 4.20
CA ALA A 184 4.10 16.59 5.56
C ALA A 184 4.20 15.15 6.10
N ILE A 185 4.59 15.04 7.37
CA ILE A 185 4.69 13.78 8.11
C ILE A 185 3.83 13.92 9.37
N HIS A 186 2.73 13.18 9.45
CA HIS A 186 1.72 13.31 10.51
C HIS A 186 2.01 12.35 11.67
N LYS A 187 2.26 12.91 12.86
CA LYS A 187 2.60 12.16 14.09
C LYS A 187 1.43 11.98 15.04
N GLU A 188 0.34 12.69 14.77
CA GLU A 188 -0.88 12.70 15.55
C GLU A 188 -1.73 11.44 15.35
N PHE A 189 -1.50 10.65 14.28
CA PHE A 189 -2.22 9.42 14.01
C PHE A 189 -1.54 8.20 14.63
N ALA A 190 -2.30 7.39 15.35
CA ALA A 190 -1.83 6.18 16.00
C ALA A 190 -1.88 4.98 15.05
N GLY A 191 -0.76 4.27 14.89
CA GLY A 191 -0.72 3.07 14.07
C GLY A 191 0.71 2.56 13.92
N ASP A 192 0.83 1.31 13.47
CA ASP A 192 2.13 0.66 13.33
C ASP A 192 2.06 -0.55 12.37
N ARG A 193 3.25 -1.13 12.11
CA ARG A 193 3.47 -2.37 11.36
C ARG A 193 3.28 -3.59 12.27
N TYR A 194 2.11 -4.21 12.20
CA TYR A 194 1.71 -5.23 13.17
C TYR A 194 2.39 -6.58 12.93
N SER A 195 2.50 -7.10 11.70
CA SER A 195 3.14 -8.42 11.50
C SER A 195 4.58 -8.49 12.01
N GLU A 196 5.31 -7.36 12.02
CA GLU A 196 6.68 -7.28 12.52
C GLU A 196 6.78 -7.23 14.05
N LEU A 197 5.67 -7.02 14.77
CA LEU A 197 5.61 -7.26 16.22
C LEU A 197 5.84 -8.76 16.54
N LYS A 198 5.64 -9.69 15.58
CA LYS A 198 6.05 -11.11 15.72
C LYS A 198 7.55 -11.29 16.00
N ARG A 199 8.40 -10.42 15.45
CA ARG A 199 9.86 -10.63 15.43
C ARG A 199 10.57 -10.35 16.75
N ASN A 200 9.89 -9.74 17.73
CA ASN A 200 10.40 -9.60 19.09
C ASN A 200 10.13 -10.87 19.93
N ARG A 201 10.74 -11.99 19.56
CA ARG A 201 10.84 -13.17 20.43
C ARG A 201 11.76 -12.81 21.60
N TRP A 202 11.21 -12.46 22.76
CA TRP A 202 11.96 -12.07 23.97
C TRP A 202 12.91 -13.16 24.50
N ILE A 203 12.80 -14.41 24.02
CA ILE A 203 13.63 -15.55 24.47
C ILE A 203 14.14 -16.48 23.36
N PHE A 204 13.78 -16.26 22.09
CA PHE A 204 14.14 -17.17 20.98
C PHE A 204 14.52 -16.42 19.69
N ARG A 205 15.50 -15.51 19.80
CA ARG A 205 16.03 -14.73 18.65
C ARG A 205 16.84 -15.53 17.62
N SER A 206 17.16 -16.79 17.91
CA SER A 206 18.02 -17.61 17.03
C SER A 206 17.25 -18.19 15.84
N LYS A 207 17.78 -17.98 14.62
CA LYS A 207 17.31 -18.59 13.36
C LYS A 207 17.26 -20.13 13.40
N LYS A 208 17.92 -20.77 14.38
CA LYS A 208 17.90 -22.23 14.57
C LYS A 208 16.51 -22.77 14.93
N PHE A 209 15.65 -21.94 15.52
CA PHE A 209 14.30 -22.36 15.92
C PHE A 209 13.29 -22.33 14.78
N ASP A 210 13.61 -21.71 13.64
CA ASP A 210 12.70 -21.60 12.49
C ASP A 210 12.55 -22.94 11.72
N ARG A 211 13.36 -23.96 12.06
CA ARG A 211 13.28 -25.32 11.50
C ARG A 211 12.20 -26.19 12.13
N PHE A 212 11.64 -25.79 13.28
CA PHE A 212 10.59 -26.58 13.93
C PHE A 212 9.20 -26.12 13.45
N PRO A 213 8.28 -27.04 13.07
CA PRO A 213 6.94 -26.71 12.59
C PRO A 213 6.12 -25.88 13.61
N LEU A 214 6.39 -26.09 14.90
CA LEU A 214 5.78 -25.35 16.00
C LEU A 214 6.26 -23.89 16.11
N PHE A 215 7.25 -23.45 15.36
CA PHE A 215 7.68 -22.04 15.28
C PHE A 215 7.46 -21.43 13.89
N GLN A 216 7.01 -22.25 12.93
CA GLN A 216 6.55 -21.85 11.59
C GLN A 216 5.05 -21.50 11.57
N ARG A 217 4.30 -21.90 12.61
CA ARG A 217 2.90 -21.49 12.80
C ARG A 217 2.83 -20.01 13.21
N ASP A 218 1.77 -19.36 12.77
CA ASP A 218 1.52 -17.94 12.98
C ASP A 218 1.12 -17.64 14.44
N PHE A 219 2.09 -17.47 15.35
CA PHE A 219 1.83 -17.13 16.78
C PHE A 219 1.58 -15.64 17.03
N PHE A 220 0.94 -14.90 16.13
CA PHE A 220 0.83 -13.46 16.30
C PHE A 220 0.02 -12.98 17.51
N ARG A 221 -1.27 -13.23 17.71
CA ARG A 221 -2.06 -12.78 18.91
C ARG A 221 -2.05 -11.30 19.35
N VAL A 222 -1.20 -10.39 18.87
CA VAL A 222 -1.27 -8.98 19.29
C VAL A 222 -2.53 -8.36 18.67
N PRO A 223 -3.50 -7.91 19.49
CA PRO A 223 -4.68 -7.23 18.98
C PRO A 223 -4.26 -5.86 18.42
N ILE A 224 -5.02 -5.38 17.44
CA ILE A 224 -4.91 -3.98 17.03
C ILE A 224 -5.55 -3.16 18.17
N PRO A 225 -4.86 -2.15 18.73
CA PRO A 225 -5.42 -1.28 19.76
C PRO A 225 -6.74 -0.61 19.34
N ASP A 226 -7.58 -0.34 20.33
CA ASP A 226 -8.88 0.29 20.11
C ASP A 226 -8.75 1.75 19.65
N ASP A 227 -7.64 2.41 20.02
CA ASP A 227 -7.30 3.78 19.66
C ASP A 227 -6.47 3.91 18.37
N ALA A 228 -6.19 2.81 17.67
CA ALA A 228 -5.42 2.87 16.43
C ALA A 228 -6.20 3.61 15.31
N ASP A 229 -5.58 4.58 14.67
CA ASP A 229 -6.12 5.22 13.47
C ASP A 229 -5.91 4.36 12.22
N PHE A 230 -4.83 3.58 12.17
CA PHE A 230 -4.52 2.66 11.08
C PHE A 230 -3.74 1.42 11.56
N ALA A 231 -3.69 0.41 10.71
CA ALA A 231 -2.83 -0.75 10.89
C ALA A 231 -2.20 -1.20 9.58
N THR A 232 -0.87 -1.35 9.56
CA THR A 232 -0.12 -1.83 8.39
C THR A 232 0.44 -3.22 8.65
N GLN A 233 0.71 -3.96 7.58
CA GLN A 233 1.15 -5.35 7.64
C GLN A 233 0.26 -6.23 8.53
N VAL A 234 -1.06 -6.10 8.41
CA VAL A 234 -1.97 -6.95 9.17
C VAL A 234 -1.99 -8.37 8.61
N VAL A 235 -2.22 -9.35 9.48
CA VAL A 235 -2.39 -10.76 9.07
C VAL A 235 -3.86 -11.15 8.96
N PRO A 236 -4.23 -12.20 8.19
CA PRO A 236 -5.63 -12.55 7.90
C PRO A 236 -6.53 -12.74 9.14
N ARG A 237 -5.97 -13.20 10.26
CA ARG A 237 -6.72 -13.41 11.51
C ARG A 237 -7.00 -12.16 12.33
N GLN A 238 -6.34 -11.03 12.03
CA GLN A 238 -6.62 -9.78 12.75
C GLN A 238 -7.91 -9.21 12.20
N GLN A 239 -8.89 -9.02 13.08
CA GLN A 239 -10.11 -8.32 12.71
C GLN A 239 -9.78 -6.85 12.50
N VAL A 240 -10.04 -6.39 11.29
CA VAL A 240 -9.96 -4.98 10.92
C VAL A 240 -11.39 -4.51 10.83
N ARG A 241 -11.74 -3.52 11.63
CA ARG A 241 -13.06 -2.89 11.62
C ARG A 241 -12.87 -1.39 11.64
N PHE A 242 -13.52 -0.73 10.70
CA PHE A 242 -13.60 0.72 10.70
C PHE A 242 -14.46 1.18 11.88
N ARG A 243 -14.00 2.20 12.58
CA ARG A 243 -14.67 2.80 13.72
C ARG A 243 -15.22 4.17 13.29
N ALA A 244 -16.49 4.14 12.91
CA ALA A 244 -17.32 5.33 12.77
C ALA A 244 -17.61 5.93 14.16
N PRO A 245 -17.89 7.24 14.26
CA PRO A 245 -18.19 7.90 15.53
C PRO A 245 -19.47 7.39 16.20
#